data_AF-A0ABD3TKC5-F1
#
_entry.id   AF-A0ABD3TKC5-F1
#
_cell.length_a   1.000
_cell.length_b   1.000
_cell.length_c   1.000
_cell.angle_alpha   90.00
_cell.angle_beta   90.00
_cell.angle_gamma   90.00
#
_symmetry.space_group_name_H-M   'P 1'
#
loop_
_entity.id
_entity.type
_entity.pdbx_description
1 polymer ?
#
loop_
_entity_poly.entity_id
_entity_poly.type
_entity_poly.pdbx_seq_one_letter_code
_entity_poly.pdbx_strand_id
1 'polypeptide(L)'
;MTSAIILTSVFLIVSSCYIYKTSGDATISNVPCRENHRCERHGYSYTWCYTDSRDNWDYCCDSPCVYDATNALRCKSGNSFKFCGSPGMKSALLQTCVGWWPCGHHGYNYYWCYTDNEGKSWDFCCHPNAMCYTPKGFSDNVCNTGLHRYEINNIAYCKAIS
;
A
#
# COMPACT_ATOMS: atom_id res chain seq x y z
N MET A 1 -35.44 -10.11 43.70
CA MET A 1 -35.16 -11.13 42.67
C MET A 1 -34.34 -10.45 41.57
N THR A 2 -33.09 -10.88 41.42
CA THR A 2 -32.19 -10.85 40.23
C THR A 2 -32.07 -9.53 39.42
N SER A 3 -30.99 -8.74 39.53
CA SER A 3 -29.64 -8.91 38.94
C SER A 3 -29.56 -8.68 37.42
N ALA A 4 -28.82 -7.64 36.99
CA ALA A 4 -27.80 -7.73 35.93
C ALA A 4 -27.04 -6.39 35.78
N ILE A 5 -25.73 -6.47 35.98
CA ILE A 5 -24.70 -5.45 35.83
C ILE A 5 -24.28 -5.43 34.36
N ILE A 6 -24.33 -4.29 33.67
CA ILE A 6 -23.71 -4.14 32.34
C ILE A 6 -22.29 -3.59 32.53
N LEU A 7 -21.34 -4.52 32.60
CA LEU A 7 -19.90 -4.31 32.47
C LEU A 7 -19.51 -4.61 31.02
N THR A 8 -19.32 -3.59 30.19
CA THR A 8 -18.53 -3.67 28.96
C THR A 8 -17.85 -2.32 28.77
N SER A 9 -16.66 -2.12 29.35
CA SER A 9 -15.36 -2.56 28.83
C SER A 9 -14.68 -1.38 28.15
N VAL A 10 -13.75 -0.80 28.92
CA VAL A 10 -12.72 0.16 28.54
C VAL A 10 -11.91 -0.41 27.36
N PHE A 11 -12.34 -0.12 26.14
CA PHE A 11 -11.50 -0.32 24.96
C PHE A 11 -10.69 0.97 24.74
N LEU A 12 -9.44 0.85 25.18
CA LEU A 12 -8.34 1.79 25.09
C LEU A 12 -8.30 2.52 23.74
N ILE A 13 -8.55 3.84 23.77
CA ILE A 13 -8.16 4.77 22.71
C ILE A 13 -6.64 4.98 22.84
N VAL A 14 -5.86 4.00 22.39
CA VAL A 14 -4.43 4.22 22.09
C VAL A 14 -4.38 4.78 20.67
N SER A 15 -4.75 6.05 20.53
CA SER A 15 -4.60 6.77 19.27
C SER A 15 -3.19 7.33 19.18
N SER A 16 -2.57 7.06 18.03
CA SER A 16 -1.54 7.89 17.40
C SER A 16 -0.07 7.62 17.75
N CYS A 17 0.35 6.37 17.52
CA CYS A 17 1.54 6.14 16.69
C CYS A 17 1.26 4.90 15.84
N TYR A 18 0.56 5.08 14.72
CA TYR A 18 0.35 4.01 13.74
C TYR A 18 1.72 3.68 13.11
N ILE A 19 2.49 2.82 13.77
CA ILE A 19 3.41 1.96 13.05
C ILE A 19 2.50 1.11 12.16
N TYR A 20 2.45 1.37 10.86
CA TYR A 20 1.73 0.53 9.90
C TYR A 20 2.38 -0.86 9.98
N LYS A 21 1.82 -1.71 10.83
CA LYS A 21 2.33 -3.04 11.11
C LYS A 21 2.00 -3.90 9.91
N THR A 22 2.86 -3.87 8.89
CA THR A 22 2.86 -4.86 7.80
C THR A 22 3.41 -6.21 8.28
N SER A 23 3.15 -6.59 9.53
CA SER A 23 3.51 -7.89 10.12
C SER A 23 2.24 -8.71 10.41
N GLY A 24 1.30 -8.69 9.46
CA GLY A 24 0.17 -9.63 9.36
C GLY A 24 0.27 -10.42 8.06
N ASP A 25 -0.55 -11.46 7.89
CA ASP A 25 -0.66 -12.25 6.65
C ASP A 25 -1.30 -11.43 5.52
N ALA A 26 -0.60 -10.40 5.07
CA ALA A 26 -0.97 -9.57 3.95
C ALA A 26 0.27 -9.29 3.09
N THR A 27 0.04 -9.16 1.80
CA THR A 27 1.08 -8.96 0.80
C THR A 27 1.58 -7.52 0.80
N ILE A 28 2.63 -7.26 0.03
CA ILE A 28 3.15 -5.91 -0.23
C ILE A 28 2.07 -5.00 -0.83
N SER A 29 1.07 -5.55 -1.52
CA SER A 29 -0.08 -4.79 -2.04
C SER A 29 -1.23 -4.68 -1.05
N ASN A 30 -1.01 -5.03 0.21
CA ASN A 30 -2.00 -5.05 1.29
C ASN A 30 -3.19 -5.97 0.98
N VAL A 31 -2.98 -7.03 0.19
CA VAL A 31 -3.97 -8.06 -0.09
C VAL A 31 -3.81 -9.17 0.96
N PRO A 32 -4.89 -9.59 1.64
CA PRO A 32 -4.80 -10.69 2.60
C PRO A 32 -4.31 -11.98 1.93
N CYS A 33 -3.45 -12.71 2.62
CA CYS A 33 -3.09 -14.05 2.19
C CYS A 33 -4.24 -15.03 2.42
N ARG A 34 -4.26 -16.09 1.62
CA ARG A 34 -5.13 -17.24 1.82
C ARG A 34 -4.85 -17.88 3.19
N GLU A 35 -5.92 -18.30 3.88
CA GLU A 35 -5.86 -18.80 5.27
C GLU A 35 -4.78 -19.87 5.52
N ASN A 36 -4.56 -20.76 4.56
CA ASN A 36 -3.60 -21.86 4.68
C ASN A 36 -2.26 -21.61 3.96
N HIS A 37 -2.00 -20.38 3.54
CA HIS A 37 -0.77 -20.03 2.84
C HIS A 37 -0.25 -18.69 3.33
N ARG A 38 0.30 -18.71 4.55
CA ARG A 38 0.80 -17.53 5.24
C ARG A 38 1.98 -16.89 4.53
N CYS A 39 2.29 -15.65 4.91
CA CYS A 39 3.49 -14.96 4.46
C CYS A 39 4.74 -15.68 4.97
N GLU A 40 5.29 -16.58 4.16
CA GLU A 40 6.47 -17.37 4.47
C GLU A 40 7.35 -17.53 3.23
N ARG A 41 8.51 -18.16 3.39
CA ARG A 41 9.46 -18.35 2.28
C ARG A 41 9.05 -19.42 1.30
N HIS A 42 8.36 -20.47 1.76
CA HIS A 42 7.96 -21.62 0.93
C HIS A 42 9.13 -22.20 0.08
N GLY A 43 10.34 -22.21 0.64
CA GLY A 43 11.56 -22.67 -0.04
C GLY A 43 12.29 -21.62 -0.89
N TYR A 44 11.82 -20.37 -0.95
CA TYR A 44 12.44 -19.28 -1.70
C TYR A 44 13.28 -18.34 -0.81
N SER A 45 14.07 -17.47 -1.45
CA SER A 45 14.87 -16.43 -0.78
C SER A 45 14.07 -15.17 -0.42
N TYR A 46 12.77 -15.16 -0.69
CA TYR A 46 11.83 -14.08 -0.41
C TYR A 46 10.56 -14.67 0.21
N THR A 47 9.78 -13.83 0.88
CA THR A 47 8.54 -14.20 1.54
C THR A 47 7.37 -13.86 0.63
N TRP A 48 6.39 -14.74 0.49
CA TRP A 48 5.25 -14.56 -0.40
C TRP A 48 4.05 -15.40 0.06
N CYS A 49 2.88 -15.12 -0.51
CA CYS A 49 1.69 -15.94 -0.30
C CYS A 49 0.74 -15.95 -1.49
N TYR A 50 -0.12 -16.98 -1.57
CA TYR A 50 -1.30 -16.95 -2.43
C TYR A 50 -2.36 -16.02 -1.85
N THR A 51 -3.03 -15.26 -2.71
CA THR A 51 -4.07 -14.30 -2.36
C THR A 51 -5.48 -14.81 -2.63
N ASP A 52 -5.64 -15.84 -3.47
CA ASP A 52 -6.93 -16.44 -3.78
C ASP A 52 -6.86 -17.94 -4.14
N SER A 53 -7.97 -18.51 -4.58
CA SER A 53 -8.11 -19.92 -4.99
C SER A 53 -7.68 -20.21 -6.43
N ARG A 54 -7.29 -19.19 -7.19
CA ARG A 54 -6.75 -19.31 -8.57
C ARG A 54 -5.23 -19.28 -8.58
N ASP A 55 -4.61 -19.41 -7.41
CA ASP A 55 -3.17 -19.38 -7.22
C ASP A 55 -2.52 -18.06 -7.66
N ASN A 56 -3.28 -16.96 -7.61
CA ASN A 56 -2.70 -15.62 -7.65
C ASN A 56 -1.85 -15.42 -6.38
N TRP A 57 -0.71 -14.76 -6.51
CA TRP A 57 0.24 -14.59 -5.42
C TRP A 57 0.89 -13.22 -5.47
N ASP A 58 1.42 -12.80 -4.32
CA ASP A 58 2.19 -11.56 -4.21
C ASP A 58 3.24 -11.70 -3.10
N TYR A 59 4.24 -10.82 -3.10
CA TYR A 59 5.30 -10.81 -2.10
C TYR A 59 4.75 -10.38 -0.75
N CYS A 60 5.44 -10.78 0.31
CA CYS A 60 5.20 -10.34 1.67
C CYS A 60 6.41 -9.60 2.22
N CYS A 61 6.16 -8.81 3.27
CA CYS A 61 7.19 -8.12 4.03
C CYS A 61 7.58 -8.88 5.30
N ASP A 62 8.89 -9.05 5.52
CA ASP A 62 9.47 -9.50 6.80
C ASP A 62 9.68 -8.33 7.78
N SER A 63 9.62 -7.09 7.28
CA SER A 63 9.79 -5.86 8.06
C SER A 63 8.65 -4.88 7.80
N PRO A 64 8.38 -3.92 8.71
CA PRO A 64 7.53 -2.79 8.40
C PRO A 64 7.95 -2.11 7.09
N CYS A 65 6.97 -1.63 6.32
CA CYS A 65 7.22 -0.77 5.18
C CYS A 65 7.70 0.60 5.67
N VAL A 66 8.87 1.02 5.19
CA VAL A 66 9.53 2.27 5.58
C VAL A 66 10.01 3.02 4.33
N TYR A 67 10.05 4.34 4.40
CA TYR A 67 10.62 5.16 3.34
C TYR A 67 12.14 5.04 3.34
N ASP A 68 12.73 4.77 2.18
CA ASP A 68 14.18 4.79 2.00
C ASP A 68 14.71 6.20 1.68
N ALA A 69 16.03 6.33 1.45
CA ALA A 69 16.66 7.61 1.12
C ALA A 69 16.20 8.21 -0.22
N THR A 70 15.60 7.40 -1.10
CA THR A 70 14.96 7.86 -2.35
C THR A 70 13.48 8.18 -2.15
N ASN A 71 13.01 8.09 -0.90
CA ASN A 71 11.64 8.27 -0.44
C ASN A 71 10.65 7.24 -1.03
N ALA A 72 11.17 6.08 -1.47
CA ALA A 72 10.37 4.97 -1.90
C ALA A 72 9.94 4.15 -0.67
N LEU A 73 8.65 3.83 -0.56
CA LEU A 73 8.16 2.96 0.50
C LEU A 73 8.55 1.51 0.19
N ARG A 74 9.39 0.91 1.03
CA ARG A 74 9.94 -0.44 0.83
C ARG A 74 9.95 -1.26 2.11
N CYS A 75 9.97 -2.57 1.94
CA CYS A 75 10.21 -3.51 3.02
C CYS A 75 11.22 -4.58 2.60
N LYS A 76 11.77 -5.27 3.59
CA LYS A 76 12.55 -6.48 3.36
C LYS A 76 11.60 -7.65 3.08
N SER A 77 11.90 -8.45 2.06
CA SER A 77 11.23 -9.71 1.74
C SER A 77 12.32 -10.76 1.51
N GLY A 78 12.55 -11.58 2.53
CA GLY A 78 13.70 -12.45 2.68
C GLY A 78 15.01 -11.69 2.51
N ASN A 79 15.74 -11.98 1.43
CA ASN A 79 17.04 -11.39 1.12
C ASN A 79 16.96 -10.20 0.15
N SER A 80 15.75 -9.76 -0.22
CA SER A 80 15.53 -8.69 -1.19
C SER A 80 14.69 -7.55 -0.60
N PHE A 81 14.68 -6.39 -1.27
CA PHE A 81 13.77 -5.30 -0.97
C PHE A 81 12.62 -5.29 -1.97
N LYS A 82 11.41 -5.01 -1.49
CA LYS A 82 10.19 -4.88 -2.30
C LYS A 82 9.51 -3.56 -2.03
N PHE A 83 8.90 -2.99 -3.06
CA PHE A 83 8.06 -1.80 -2.92
C PHE A 83 6.75 -2.19 -2.23
N CYS A 84 6.32 -1.37 -1.28
CA CYS A 84 5.08 -1.62 -0.56
C CYS A 84 3.96 -0.71 -1.05
N GLY A 85 2.79 -1.28 -1.32
CA GLY A 85 1.54 -0.56 -1.17
C GLY A 85 1.31 -0.21 0.30
N SER A 86 0.75 0.98 0.55
CA SER A 86 0.41 1.44 1.90
C SER A 86 -1.10 1.49 2.06
N PRO A 87 -1.66 1.06 3.20
CA PRO A 87 -3.07 1.29 3.51
C PRO A 87 -3.41 2.79 3.39
N GLY A 88 -4.44 3.11 2.60
CA GLY A 88 -4.88 4.48 2.40
C GLY A 88 -4.19 5.21 1.25
N MET A 89 -3.31 4.56 0.46
CA MET A 89 -2.95 5.07 -0.86
C MET A 89 -4.23 5.22 -1.69
N LYS A 90 -4.38 6.39 -2.31
CA LYS A 90 -5.50 6.70 -3.18
C LYS A 90 -5.00 6.92 -4.59
N SER A 91 -5.85 6.68 -5.56
CA SER A 91 -5.58 7.14 -6.91
C SER A 91 -5.40 8.67 -6.93
N ALA A 92 -4.62 9.19 -7.87
CA ALA A 92 -4.27 10.60 -7.98
C ALA A 92 -5.53 11.47 -8.20
N LEU A 93 -6.52 10.92 -8.91
CA LEU A 93 -7.83 11.50 -9.16
C LEU A 93 -8.86 11.15 -8.07
N LEU A 94 -8.45 10.51 -6.97
CA LEU A 94 -9.31 10.07 -5.87
C LEU A 94 -10.47 9.13 -6.28
N GLN A 95 -10.35 8.51 -7.45
CA GLN A 95 -11.18 7.39 -7.87
C GLN A 95 -10.97 6.18 -6.96
N THR A 96 -12.02 5.40 -6.78
CA THR A 96 -11.93 4.15 -6.00
C THR A 96 -11.21 3.11 -6.84
N CYS A 97 -10.07 2.63 -6.36
CA CYS A 97 -9.38 1.49 -6.96
C CYS A 97 -10.25 0.24 -6.82
N VAL A 98 -10.16 -0.65 -7.80
CA VAL A 98 -10.78 -1.98 -7.74
C VAL A 98 -10.22 -2.75 -6.55
N GLY A 99 -11.09 -3.37 -5.74
CA GLY A 99 -10.69 -3.97 -4.46
C GLY A 99 -9.63 -5.07 -4.56
N TRP A 100 -9.65 -5.87 -5.63
CA TRP A 100 -8.65 -6.90 -5.93
C TRP A 100 -7.42 -6.38 -6.67
N TRP A 101 -7.42 -5.10 -7.07
CA TRP A 101 -6.29 -4.37 -7.63
C TRP A 101 -6.07 -3.07 -6.87
N PRO A 102 -5.76 -3.15 -5.56
CA PRO A 102 -5.51 -1.96 -4.76
C PRO A 102 -4.26 -1.22 -5.28
N CYS A 103 -4.05 -0.02 -4.77
CA CYS A 103 -2.82 0.73 -5.02
C CYS A 103 -1.58 -0.12 -4.70
N GLY A 104 -0.78 -0.38 -5.74
CA GLY A 104 0.38 -1.25 -5.67
C GLY A 104 1.34 -0.98 -6.82
N HIS A 105 2.51 -1.61 -6.76
CA HIS A 105 3.55 -1.47 -7.79
C HIS A 105 3.20 -2.28 -9.05
N HIS A 106 2.53 -3.43 -8.90
CA HIS A 106 2.07 -4.31 -10.00
C HIS A 106 3.15 -4.55 -11.08
N GLY A 107 4.42 -4.66 -10.67
CA GLY A 107 5.57 -4.83 -11.58
C GLY A 107 6.23 -3.57 -12.16
N TYR A 108 5.73 -2.36 -11.86
CA TYR A 108 6.26 -1.09 -12.36
C TYR A 108 6.79 -0.17 -11.27
N ASN A 109 7.87 0.59 -11.51
CA ASN A 109 8.51 1.50 -10.54
C ASN A 109 7.68 2.70 -10.04
N TYR A 110 6.36 2.67 -10.23
CA TYR A 110 5.38 3.62 -9.74
C TYR A 110 4.17 2.86 -9.19
N TYR A 111 3.44 3.50 -8.29
CA TYR A 111 2.22 2.92 -7.75
C TYR A 111 1.04 3.29 -8.65
N TRP A 112 0.14 2.34 -8.89
CA TRP A 112 -1.08 2.55 -9.67
C TRP A 112 -2.15 1.52 -9.29
N CYS A 113 -3.36 1.72 -9.79
CA CYS A 113 -4.47 0.79 -9.67
C CYS A 113 -5.42 0.90 -10.86
N TYR A 114 -6.23 -0.13 -11.09
CA TYR A 114 -7.39 -0.02 -11.98
C TYR A 114 -8.52 0.73 -11.28
N THR A 115 -9.21 1.59 -12.01
CA THR A 115 -10.34 2.39 -11.51
C THR A 115 -11.68 1.92 -12.08
N ASP A 116 -11.66 0.89 -12.93
CA ASP A 116 -12.83 0.14 -13.35
C ASP A 116 -12.58 -1.39 -13.32
N ASN A 117 -13.67 -2.15 -13.21
CA ASN A 117 -13.63 -3.61 -13.11
C ASN A 117 -13.29 -4.32 -14.44
N GLU A 118 -13.31 -3.63 -15.57
CA GLU A 118 -12.97 -4.16 -16.89
C GLU A 118 -11.46 -4.05 -17.19
N GLY A 119 -10.71 -3.32 -16.35
CA GLY A 119 -9.28 -3.09 -16.52
C GLY A 119 -8.94 -2.14 -17.67
N LYS A 120 -9.89 -1.27 -18.07
CA LYS A 120 -9.71 -0.34 -19.22
C LYS A 120 -9.17 1.03 -18.81
N SER A 121 -9.34 1.38 -17.54
CA SER A 121 -9.03 2.66 -16.93
C SER A 121 -8.25 2.39 -15.65
N TRP A 122 -7.19 3.16 -15.50
CA TRP A 122 -6.27 3.05 -14.39
C TRP A 122 -5.81 4.45 -14.00
N ASP A 123 -5.31 4.57 -12.79
CA ASP A 123 -4.78 5.83 -12.28
C ASP A 123 -3.54 5.57 -11.42
N PHE A 124 -2.68 6.57 -11.33
CA PHE A 124 -1.52 6.53 -10.44
C PHE A 124 -1.98 6.56 -8.99
N CYS A 125 -1.25 5.88 -8.12
CA CYS A 125 -1.52 5.86 -6.71
C CYS A 125 -0.54 6.75 -5.95
N CYS A 126 -1.09 7.57 -5.06
CA CYS A 126 -0.39 8.49 -4.21
C CYS A 126 -0.62 8.13 -2.75
N HIS A 127 0.43 8.27 -1.94
CA HIS A 127 0.29 8.12 -0.49
C HIS A 127 -0.30 9.40 0.10
N PRO A 128 -1.24 9.33 1.06
CA PRO A 128 -1.86 10.54 1.65
C PRO A 128 -0.84 11.45 2.34
N ASN A 129 0.25 10.86 2.85
CA ASN A 129 1.37 11.55 3.48
C ASN A 129 2.68 11.51 2.68
N ALA A 130 2.68 11.05 1.41
CA ALA A 130 3.90 11.01 0.61
C ALA A 130 3.69 11.15 -0.90
N MET A 131 4.81 11.46 -1.55
CA MET A 131 4.99 11.73 -2.97
C MET A 131 4.45 10.64 -3.92
N CYS A 132 3.85 11.08 -5.04
CA CYS A 132 3.52 10.23 -6.18
C CYS A 132 4.77 10.07 -7.05
N TYR A 133 5.09 8.84 -7.46
CA TYR A 133 6.13 8.60 -8.47
C TYR A 133 5.44 8.44 -9.82
N THR A 134 5.70 9.32 -10.77
CA THR A 134 5.25 9.12 -12.16
C THR A 134 6.42 9.24 -13.15
N PRO A 135 6.48 8.40 -14.20
CA PRO A 135 7.47 8.56 -15.27
C PRO A 135 7.29 9.89 -16.02
N LYS A 136 8.41 10.47 -16.49
CA LYS A 136 8.43 11.68 -17.33
C LYS A 136 7.56 11.49 -18.59
N GLY A 137 6.60 12.38 -18.82
CA GLY A 137 5.84 12.45 -20.08
C GLY A 137 4.32 12.28 -19.98
N PHE A 138 3.77 11.90 -18.81
CA PHE A 138 2.34 11.94 -18.57
C PHE A 138 1.93 13.37 -18.15
N SER A 139 1.10 14.02 -18.96
CA SER A 139 0.87 15.47 -18.93
C SER A 139 0.01 15.99 -17.78
N ASP A 140 -0.68 15.16 -17.02
CA ASP A 140 -1.73 15.64 -16.09
C ASP A 140 -1.59 15.03 -14.69
N ASN A 141 -0.38 15.13 -14.11
CA ASN A 141 -0.11 14.72 -12.73
C ASN A 141 -0.71 15.74 -11.74
N VAL A 142 -2.02 15.63 -11.47
CA VAL A 142 -2.71 16.44 -10.47
C VAL A 142 -2.25 15.99 -9.09
N CYS A 143 -1.41 16.79 -8.44
CA CYS A 143 -1.22 16.68 -7.00
C CYS A 143 -2.57 16.98 -6.31
N ASN A 144 -2.94 16.21 -5.29
CA ASN A 144 -4.16 16.45 -4.52
C ASN A 144 -4.28 17.94 -4.11
N THR A 145 -5.50 18.47 -4.03
CA THR A 145 -5.79 19.80 -3.50
C THR A 145 -5.06 20.04 -2.17
N GLY A 146 -4.17 21.05 -2.14
CA GLY A 146 -3.30 21.37 -0.99
C GLY A 146 -1.84 20.89 -1.10
N LEU A 147 -1.49 20.14 -2.15
CA LEU A 147 -0.12 19.73 -2.46
C LEU A 147 0.41 20.48 -3.69
N HIS A 148 1.63 20.99 -3.61
CA HIS A 148 2.34 21.64 -4.70
C HIS A 148 3.20 20.64 -5.47
N ARG A 149 3.17 20.74 -6.81
CA ARG A 149 4.04 19.97 -7.71
C ARG A 149 5.45 20.57 -7.71
N TYR A 150 6.47 19.74 -7.67
CA TYR A 150 7.85 20.16 -7.92
C TYR A 150 8.64 19.03 -8.60
N GLU A 151 9.77 19.36 -9.21
CA GLU A 151 10.56 18.40 -9.99
C GLU A 151 12.01 18.36 -9.50
N ILE A 152 12.57 17.15 -9.36
CA ILE A 152 13.99 16.91 -9.07
C ILE A 152 14.46 15.79 -10.00
N ASN A 153 15.59 15.98 -10.68
CA ASN A 153 16.18 14.97 -11.58
C ASN A 153 15.20 14.40 -12.62
N ASN A 154 14.26 15.22 -13.12
CA ASN A 154 13.18 14.84 -14.05
C ASN A 154 12.10 13.90 -13.47
N ILE A 155 11.97 13.82 -12.15
CA ILE A 155 10.89 13.10 -11.47
C ILE A 155 9.93 14.15 -10.91
N ALA A 156 8.62 13.94 -11.10
CA ALA A 156 7.59 14.81 -10.54
C ALA A 156 7.25 14.37 -9.11
N TYR A 157 7.11 15.35 -8.21
CA TYR A 157 6.80 15.15 -6.81
C TYR A 157 5.62 16.03 -6.39
N CYS A 158 4.88 15.58 -5.37
CA CYS A 158 3.82 16.35 -4.72
C CYS A 158 4.16 16.53 -3.24
N LYS A 159 4.15 17.77 -2.73
CA LYS A 159 4.46 18.09 -1.32
C LYS A 159 3.48 19.12 -0.77
N ALA A 160 3.10 18.99 0.51
CA ALA A 160 2.28 19.97 1.19
C ALA A 160 3.00 21.33 1.29
N ILE A 161 2.28 22.42 1.03
CA ILE A 161 2.78 23.78 1.26
C ILE A 161 2.76 24.01 2.78
N SER A 162 3.92 24.29 3.38
CA SER A 162 4.04 24.65 4.80
C SER A 162 3.67 26.10 5.04
#